data_AF-A0A7S1TXJ0-F1
#
_entry.id   AF-A0A7S1TXJ0-F1
#
_cell.length_a   1.000
_cell.length_b   1.000
_cell.length_c   1.000
_cell.angle_alpha   90.00
_cell.angle_beta   90.00
_cell.angle_gamma   90.00
#
_symmetry.space_group_name_H-M   'P 1'
#
loop_
_entity.id
_entity.type
_entity.pdbx_description
1 polymer ?
#
loop_
_entity_poly.entity_id
_entity_poly.type
_entity_poly.pdbx_seq_one_letter_code
_entity_poly.pdbx_strand_id
1 'polypeptide(L)'
;GILRPRDIDAHWLQRGLSKYYDDANECARIAEEVLSTLAVRDERACENKLVMALGFEKFEFIKTVLRNRSAIYYCTRLRQAQSDEEREAIEEEMRKDVDFGGPDILAALGQSE
;
A
#
# COMPACT_ATOMS: atom_id res chain seq x y z
N GLY A 1 7.42 2.47 -12.43
CA GLY A 1 7.13 3.91 -12.53
C GLY A 1 6.35 4.37 -11.31
N ILE A 2 5.89 5.61 -11.29
CA ILE A 2 4.91 6.08 -10.29
C ILE A 2 3.53 5.52 -10.66
N LEU A 3 2.81 4.98 -9.68
CA LEU A 3 1.46 4.46 -9.82
C LEU A 3 0.45 5.60 -9.65
N ARG A 4 -0.64 5.57 -10.42
CA ARG A 4 -1.76 6.47 -10.17
C ARG A 4 -2.54 5.93 -8.96
N PRO A 5 -2.93 6.76 -7.98
CA PRO A 5 -3.75 6.33 -6.84
C PRO A 5 -5.00 5.52 -7.24
N ARG A 6 -5.60 5.83 -8.40
CA ARG A 6 -6.77 5.13 -8.93
C ARG A 6 -6.51 3.71 -9.43
N ASP A 7 -5.26 3.39 -9.80
CA ASP A 7 -4.89 2.05 -10.26
C ASP A 7 -4.65 1.08 -9.08
N ILE A 8 -4.68 1.59 -7.85
CA ILE A 8 -4.47 0.83 -6.61
C ILE A 8 -5.83 0.52 -6.00
N ASP A 9 -6.27 -0.73 -6.15
CA ASP A 9 -7.46 -1.26 -5.51
C ASP A 9 -7.15 -2.11 -4.26
N ALA A 10 -8.19 -2.63 -3.61
CA ALA A 10 -8.11 -3.41 -2.38
C ALA A 10 -7.22 -4.67 -2.46
N HIS A 11 -6.97 -5.18 -3.67
CA HIS A 11 -6.22 -6.42 -3.92
C HIS A 11 -4.95 -6.18 -4.75
N TRP A 12 -4.51 -4.93 -4.92
CA TRP A 12 -3.33 -4.62 -5.73
C TRP A 12 -2.08 -5.36 -5.25
N LEU A 13 -1.85 -5.39 -3.93
CA LEU A 13 -0.74 -6.13 -3.32
C LEU A 13 -0.85 -7.63 -3.58
N GLN A 14 -2.04 -8.20 -3.38
CA GLN A 14 -2.29 -9.62 -3.61
C GLN A 14 -2.04 -10.02 -5.07
N ARG A 15 -2.48 -9.22 -6.05
CA ARG A 15 -2.19 -9.47 -7.48
C ARG A 15 -0.70 -9.32 -7.83
N GLY A 16 0.01 -8.43 -7.13
CA GLY A 16 1.47 -8.33 -7.26
C GLY A 16 2.16 -9.59 -6.76
N LEU A 17 1.71 -10.10 -5.62
CA LEU A 17 2.28 -11.25 -4.92
C LEU A 17 1.90 -12.59 -5.56
N SER A 18 0.73 -12.71 -6.19
CA SER A 18 0.28 -13.96 -6.83
C SER A 18 1.14 -14.41 -8.02
N LYS A 19 2.09 -13.58 -8.45
CA LYS A 19 3.13 -13.95 -9.43
C LYS A 19 4.26 -14.79 -8.82
N TYR A 20 4.33 -14.81 -7.49
CA TYR A 20 5.40 -15.45 -6.73
C TYR A 20 4.90 -16.50 -5.74
N TYR A 21 3.62 -16.45 -5.38
CA TYR A 21 2.98 -17.36 -4.43
C TYR A 21 1.73 -17.95 -5.10
N ASP A 22 1.70 -19.28 -5.25
CA ASP A 22 0.56 -19.98 -5.86
C ASP A 22 -0.60 -20.19 -4.86
N ASP A 23 -0.28 -20.29 -3.56
CA ASP A 23 -1.29 -20.44 -2.52
C ASP A 23 -1.97 -19.10 -2.21
N ALA A 24 -3.29 -19.07 -2.37
CA ALA A 24 -4.08 -17.85 -2.20
C ALA A 24 -4.09 -17.35 -0.75
N ASN A 25 -4.04 -18.25 0.25
CA ASN A 25 -4.06 -17.88 1.66
C ASN A 25 -2.69 -17.33 2.08
N GLU A 26 -1.60 -17.96 1.64
CA GLU A 26 -0.24 -17.44 1.82
C GLU A 26 -0.11 -16.06 1.18
N CYS A 27 -0.58 -15.90 -0.06
CA CYS A 27 -0.54 -14.64 -0.77
C CYS A 27 -1.32 -13.54 -0.04
N ALA A 28 -2.50 -13.85 0.50
CA ALA A 28 -3.30 -12.90 1.28
C ALA A 28 -2.60 -12.50 2.58
N ARG A 29 -2.06 -13.48 3.33
CA ARG A 29 -1.31 -13.23 4.57
C ARG A 29 -0.10 -12.32 4.32
N ILE A 30 0.66 -12.59 3.26
CA ILE A 30 1.84 -11.79 2.91
C ILE A 30 1.42 -10.39 2.44
N ALA A 31 0.31 -10.26 1.72
CA ALA A 31 -0.21 -8.95 1.32
C ALA A 31 -0.55 -8.08 2.53
N GLU A 32 -1.17 -8.66 3.57
CA GLU A 32 -1.48 -7.97 4.82
C GLU A 32 -0.21 -7.61 5.62
N GLU A 33 0.77 -8.51 5.67
CA GLU A 33 2.08 -8.26 6.29
C GLU A 33 2.84 -7.12 5.59
N VAL A 34 2.83 -7.11 4.26
CA VAL A 34 3.40 -6.02 3.45
C VAL A 34 2.67 -4.73 3.74
N LEU A 35 1.34 -4.71 3.68
CA LEU A 35 0.53 -3.50 3.93
C LEU A 35 0.82 -2.90 5.31
N SER A 36 0.89 -3.74 6.34
CA SER A 36 1.25 -3.32 7.70
C SER A 36 2.68 -2.76 7.78
N THR A 37 3.62 -3.35 7.03
CA THR A 37 5.00 -2.87 6.95
C THR A 37 5.08 -1.47 6.32
N LEU A 38 4.21 -1.14 5.35
CA LEU A 38 4.22 0.18 4.70
C LEU A 38 3.89 1.33 5.67
N ALA A 39 3.29 1.07 6.83
CA ALA A 39 3.06 2.08 7.87
C ALA A 39 4.35 2.51 8.62
N VAL A 40 5.43 1.74 8.55
CA VAL A 40 6.68 1.97 9.32
C VAL A 40 7.43 3.20 8.81
N ARG A 41 7.28 4.37 9.46
CA ARG A 41 7.79 5.67 8.95
C ARG A 41 9.25 5.65 8.49
N ASP A 42 10.15 5.08 9.28
CA ASP A 42 11.56 4.95 8.89
C ASP A 42 11.71 4.13 7.60
N GLU A 43 12.20 4.78 6.55
CA GLU A 43 12.28 4.18 5.21
C GLU A 43 13.19 2.96 5.18
N ARG A 44 14.32 3.00 5.90
CA ARG A 44 15.29 1.90 5.95
C ARG A 44 14.71 0.70 6.69
N ALA A 45 14.02 0.92 7.79
CA ALA A 45 13.35 -0.13 8.55
C ALA A 45 12.20 -0.74 7.76
N CYS A 46 11.43 0.08 7.02
CA CYS A 46 10.40 -0.39 6.10
C CYS A 46 11.01 -1.29 5.01
N GLU A 47 12.07 -0.83 4.33
CA GLU A 47 12.77 -1.60 3.31
C GLU A 47 13.30 -2.93 3.85
N ASN A 48 14.02 -2.90 4.99
CA ASN A 48 14.56 -4.10 5.60
C ASN A 48 13.47 -5.13 5.94
N LYS A 49 12.34 -4.68 6.49
CA LYS A 49 11.20 -5.57 6.79
C LYS A 49 10.58 -6.15 5.52
N LEU A 50 10.42 -5.35 4.46
CA LEU A 50 9.92 -5.85 3.17
C LEU A 50 10.86 -6.91 2.58
N VAL A 51 12.17 -6.69 2.63
CA VAL A 51 13.17 -7.67 2.16
C VAL A 51 13.12 -8.95 2.99
N MET A 52 12.96 -8.86 4.31
CA MET A 52 12.82 -10.04 5.18
C MET A 52 11.53 -10.82 4.89
N ALA A 53 10.41 -10.14 4.71
CA ALA A 53 9.11 -10.78 4.46
C ALA A 53 9.01 -11.42 3.07
N LEU A 54 9.57 -10.76 2.04
CA LEU A 54 9.42 -11.17 0.64
C LEU A 54 10.61 -11.96 0.10
N GLY A 55 11.77 -11.86 0.74
CA GLY A 55 13.03 -12.40 0.24
C GLY A 55 13.63 -11.60 -0.92
N PHE A 56 14.94 -11.73 -1.11
CA PHE A 56 15.70 -10.98 -2.12
C PHE A 56 15.26 -11.24 -3.56
N GLU A 57 14.73 -12.42 -3.87
CA GLU A 57 14.24 -12.80 -5.21
C GLU A 57 13.11 -11.89 -5.73
N LYS A 58 12.44 -11.14 -4.85
CA LYS A 58 11.30 -10.26 -5.18
C LYS A 58 11.68 -8.78 -5.23
N PHE A 59 12.97 -8.49 -5.45
CA PHE A 59 13.52 -7.13 -5.39
C PHE A 59 12.83 -6.11 -6.30
N GLU A 60 12.46 -6.48 -7.53
CA GLU A 60 11.75 -5.56 -8.45
C GLU A 60 10.36 -5.17 -7.92
N PHE A 61 9.68 -6.11 -7.26
CA PHE A 61 8.41 -5.84 -6.61
C PHE A 61 8.61 -4.95 -5.38
N ILE A 62 9.61 -5.25 -4.54
CA ILE A 62 9.98 -4.43 -3.36
C ILE A 62 10.27 -2.97 -3.78
N LYS A 63 11.08 -2.76 -4.82
CA LYS A 63 11.36 -1.40 -5.34
C LYS A 63 10.09 -0.68 -5.80
N THR A 64 9.18 -1.40 -6.45
CA THR A 64 7.90 -0.83 -6.91
C THR A 64 7.03 -0.43 -5.71
N VAL A 65 6.98 -1.27 -4.68
CA VAL A 65 6.25 -1.01 -3.44
C VAL A 65 6.84 0.20 -2.70
N LEU A 66 8.16 0.23 -2.48
CA LEU A 66 8.84 1.33 -1.79
C LEU A 66 8.68 2.67 -2.52
N ARG A 67 8.78 2.68 -3.86
CA ARG A 67 8.62 3.89 -4.66
C ARG A 67 7.22 4.49 -4.60
N ASN A 68 6.22 3.67 -4.31
CA ASN A 68 4.81 4.06 -4.29
C ASN A 68 4.18 3.85 -2.90
N ARG A 69 5.02 3.81 -1.86
CA ARG A 69 4.69 3.28 -0.55
C ARG A 69 3.45 3.91 0.08
N SER A 70 3.39 5.24 0.13
CA SER A 70 2.25 5.95 0.71
C SER A 70 0.98 5.79 -0.11
N ALA A 71 1.08 5.84 -1.44
CA ALA A 71 -0.05 5.61 -2.33
C ALA A 71 -0.61 4.18 -2.18
N ILE A 72 0.25 3.16 -2.14
CA ILE A 72 -0.16 1.76 -1.95
C ILE A 72 -0.80 1.58 -0.58
N TYR A 73 -0.18 2.09 0.48
CA TYR A 73 -0.70 1.99 1.84
C TYR A 73 -2.10 2.60 1.95
N TYR A 74 -2.26 3.86 1.57
CA TYR A 74 -3.50 4.57 1.76
C TYR A 74 -4.61 4.13 0.81
N CYS A 75 -4.31 3.96 -0.48
CA CYS A 75 -5.33 3.56 -1.44
C CYS A 75 -5.82 2.14 -1.16
N THR A 76 -4.93 1.22 -0.77
CA THR A 76 -5.35 -0.14 -0.39
C THR A 76 -6.28 -0.10 0.82
N ARG A 77 -5.92 0.64 1.89
CA ARG A 77 -6.77 0.78 3.08
C ARG A 77 -8.11 1.43 2.77
N LEU A 78 -8.13 2.52 2.01
CA LEU A 78 -9.38 3.19 1.59
C LEU A 78 -10.31 2.28 0.80
N ARG A 79 -9.76 1.37 -0.01
CA ARG A 79 -10.53 0.43 -0.83
C ARG A 79 -10.95 -0.82 -0.07
N GLN A 80 -10.29 -1.13 1.04
CA GLN A 80 -10.63 -2.22 1.95
C GLN A 80 -11.62 -1.82 3.04
N ALA A 81 -11.80 -0.52 3.31
CA ALA A 81 -12.79 -0.01 4.26
C ALA A 81 -14.18 -0.58 3.97
N GLN A 82 -14.83 -1.12 5.00
CA GLN A 82 -16.13 -1.79 4.88
C GLN A 82 -17.31 -0.89 5.25
N SER A 83 -17.03 0.30 5.79
CA SER A 83 -18.04 1.28 6.17
C SER A 83 -17.63 2.71 5.82
N ASP A 84 -18.61 3.61 5.76
CA ASP A 84 -18.36 5.03 5.51
C ASP A 84 -17.57 5.65 6.68
N GLU A 85 -17.78 5.20 7.92
CA GLU A 85 -17.02 5.65 9.09
C GLU A 85 -15.55 5.23 9.03
N GLU A 86 -15.25 3.99 8.63
CA GLU A 86 -13.86 3.54 8.43
C GLU A 86 -13.19 4.32 7.32
N ARG A 87 -13.92 4.55 6.22
CA ARG A 87 -13.44 5.32 5.08
C ARG A 87 -13.13 6.76 5.50
N GLU A 88 -14.04 7.43 6.19
CA GLU A 88 -13.85 8.80 6.69
C GLU A 88 -12.67 8.89 7.66
N ALA A 89 -12.51 7.91 8.56
CA ALA A 89 -11.36 7.86 9.47
C ALA A 89 -10.02 7.76 8.73
N ILE A 90 -9.93 6.95 7.67
CA ILE A 90 -8.72 6.84 6.84
C ILE A 90 -8.49 8.13 6.05
N GLU A 91 -9.53 8.73 5.48
CA GLU A 91 -9.38 10.02 4.79
C GLU A 91 -8.90 11.12 5.75
N GLU A 92 -9.41 11.15 6.97
CA GLU A 92 -8.97 12.11 7.99
C GLU A 92 -7.52 11.88 8.44
N GLU A 93 -7.10 10.62 8.55
CA GLU A 93 -5.69 10.26 8.75
C GLU A 93 -4.84 10.79 7.59
N MET A 94 -5.25 10.58 6.34
CA MET A 94 -4.55 11.07 5.16
C MET A 94 -4.46 12.60 5.11
N ARG A 95 -5.52 13.33 5.48
CA ARG A 95 -5.50 14.81 5.53
C ARG A 95 -4.45 15.33 6.52
N LYS A 96 -4.20 14.60 7.61
CA LYS A 96 -3.25 14.98 8.66
C LYS A 96 -1.82 14.53 8.37
N ASP A 97 -1.64 13.44 7.62
CA ASP A 97 -0.33 12.86 7.35
C ASP A 97 0.39 13.53 6.17
N VAL A 98 0.74 14.80 6.35
CA VAL A 98 1.46 15.62 5.37
C VAL A 98 2.83 15.01 5.05
N ASP A 99 3.54 14.53 6.07
CA ASP A 99 4.91 14.00 5.93
C ASP A 99 4.96 12.73 5.07
N PHE A 100 3.87 11.97 4.99
CA PHE A 100 3.75 10.80 4.13
C PHE A 100 3.00 11.06 2.81
N GLY A 101 2.63 12.31 2.54
CA GLY A 101 1.95 12.73 1.32
C GLY A 101 0.47 12.37 1.24
N GLY A 102 -0.18 12.11 2.38
CA GLY A 102 -1.60 11.78 2.45
C GLY A 102 -2.52 12.80 1.75
N PRO A 103 -2.36 14.12 1.95
CA PRO A 103 -3.21 15.13 1.30
C PRO A 103 -3.12 15.13 -0.23
N ASP A 104 -1.91 14.96 -0.78
CA ASP A 104 -1.69 14.93 -2.23
C ASP A 104 -2.34 13.68 -2.86
N ILE A 105 -2.29 12.54 -2.16
CA ILE A 105 -2.95 11.31 -2.61
C ILE A 105 -4.47 11.50 -2.60
N LEU A 106 -5.04 12.10 -1.55
CA LEU A 106 -6.47 12.42 -1.50
C LEU A 106 -6.88 13.37 -2.63
N ALA A 107 -6.12 14.43 -2.86
CA ALA A 107 -6.39 15.38 -3.94
C ALA A 107 -6.40 14.67 -5.30
N ALA A 108 -5.42 13.80 -5.56
CA ALA A 108 -5.35 13.01 -6.79
C ALA A 108 -6.54 12.04 -6.95
N LEU A 109 -7.10 11.53 -5.86
CA LEU A 109 -8.31 10.70 -5.85
C LEU A 109 -9.60 11.51 -6.09
N GLY A 110 -9.65 12.78 -5.68
CA GLY A 110 -10.80 13.68 -5.84
C GLY A 110 -10.88 14.42 -7.19
N GLN A 111 -9.76 14.66 -7.87
CA GLN A 111 -9.69 15.44 -9.13
C GLN A 111 -10.20 14.70 -10.40
N SER A 112 -11.27 13.91 -10.32
CA SER A 112 -11.99 13.48 -11.53
C SER A 112 -13.48 13.51 -11.27
N GLU A 113 -14.02 14.71 -11.39
CA GLU A 113 -15.35 14.98 -11.92
C GLU A 113 -15.20 15.51 -13.35
#